data_AF-A0A915DDS4-F1
#
_entry.id   AF-A0A915DDS4-F1
#
_cell.length_a   1.000
_cell.length_b   1.000
_cell.length_c   1.000
_cell.angle_alpha   90.00
_cell.angle_beta   90.00
_cell.angle_gamma   90.00
#
_symmetry.space_group_name_H-M   'P 1'
#
loop_
_entity.id
_entity.type
_entity.pdbx_description
1 polymer ?
#
loop_
_entity_poly.entity_id
_entity_poly.type
_entity_poly.pdbx_seq_one_letter_code
_entity_poly.pdbx_strand_id
1 'polypeptide(L)'
;MRSAAERLKIEIKVAEKHIGDDYGRMQDLKATLRDRKGHCELAEKELQTLKKEEEGCKKEIGTIRNQLDNEFCCAKICKTSLPLIKMIWNLRGATRTKPLKNFVVNARPVANNACRLRHRIAESRAEVDARYQGKLAKAKEDDDRSRENALKAKQESARYRLKMEELEKAYAENNIDVNALNSKIVELENSLRYLSEFNDVRLQERDEKILEMEASLNAMMEEFRSLMDVKVQLDTELLAYQKLLEGEEIRLNIIAGKGGCQAHRCAARLKKIRCPGSSSLLFSDSKTYTSKSGAIGPLTVQEIGTDGSFIRIRNTGDTVCAIGGWKIVSTAGLKEVSYRFRANQTIGPNETLAVWSNGADPMDKFESHLSMKNQIWPTDVAIKAVLQNADGVVVAWRDSILEHQVEENEEIA
;
A
#
# COMPACT_ATOMS: atom_id res chain seq x y z
N MET A 1 -11.86 32.39 -2.96
CA MET A 1 -13.22 31.77 -2.90
C MET A 1 -13.52 30.81 -4.05
N ARG A 2 -13.61 31.25 -5.33
CA ARG A 2 -14.01 30.37 -6.46
C ARG A 2 -13.08 29.16 -6.69
N SER A 3 -11.76 29.35 -6.66
CA SER A 3 -10.79 28.26 -6.87
C SER A 3 -10.81 27.17 -5.78
N ALA A 4 -11.10 27.52 -4.52
CA ALA A 4 -11.22 26.53 -3.44
C ALA A 4 -12.50 25.69 -3.58
N ALA A 5 -13.60 26.34 -3.99
CA ALA A 5 -14.85 25.65 -4.30
C ALA A 5 -14.71 24.71 -5.52
N GLU A 6 -13.91 25.08 -6.53
CA GLU A 6 -13.58 24.20 -7.66
C GLU A 6 -12.78 22.96 -7.22
N ARG A 7 -11.79 23.12 -6.32
CA ARG A 7 -10.98 22.00 -5.81
C ARG A 7 -11.81 21.02 -4.99
N LEU A 8 -12.63 21.53 -4.08
CA LEU A 8 -13.55 20.70 -3.29
C LEU A 8 -14.54 19.94 -4.17
N LYS A 9 -15.03 20.56 -5.26
CA LYS A 9 -15.87 19.85 -6.25
C LYS A 9 -15.14 18.71 -6.96
N ILE A 10 -13.84 18.86 -7.23
CA ILE A 10 -13.04 17.78 -7.85
C ILE A 10 -12.80 16.66 -6.84
N GLU A 11 -12.44 16.99 -5.60
CA GLU A 11 -12.23 15.99 -4.54
C GLU A 11 -13.51 15.21 -4.23
N ILE A 12 -14.66 15.89 -4.15
CA ILE A 12 -15.96 15.23 -3.98
C ILE A 12 -16.24 14.27 -5.14
N LYS A 13 -15.97 14.67 -6.39
CA LYS A 13 -16.15 13.77 -7.54
C LYS A 13 -15.22 12.55 -7.52
N VAL A 14 -13.99 12.71 -7.03
CA VAL A 14 -13.06 11.58 -6.88
C VAL A 14 -13.54 10.64 -5.77
N ALA A 15 -14.00 11.20 -4.64
CA ALA A 15 -14.57 10.42 -3.55
C ALA A 15 -15.84 9.66 -3.98
N GLU A 16 -16.75 10.30 -4.71
CA GLU A 16 -17.94 9.66 -5.27
C GLU A 16 -17.58 8.49 -6.20
N LYS A 17 -16.54 8.66 -7.03
CA LYS A 17 -16.05 7.59 -7.89
C LYS A 17 -15.49 6.41 -7.09
N HIS A 18 -14.69 6.66 -6.06
CA HIS A 18 -14.16 5.60 -5.19
C HIS A 18 -15.26 4.87 -4.42
N ILE A 19 -16.28 5.58 -3.92
CA ILE A 19 -17.45 4.97 -3.29
C ILE A 19 -18.19 4.07 -4.28
N GLY A 20 -18.32 4.49 -5.54
CA GLY A 20 -18.91 3.67 -6.61
C GLY A 20 -18.09 2.40 -6.90
N ASP A 21 -16.77 2.53 -7.02
CA ASP A 21 -15.87 1.41 -7.26
C ASP A 21 -15.89 0.39 -6.09
N ASP A 22 -15.91 0.87 -4.85
CA ASP A 22 -15.98 0.02 -3.66
C ASP A 22 -17.36 -0.63 -3.48
N TYR A 23 -18.44 0.06 -3.87
CA TYR A 23 -19.77 -0.52 -3.93
C TYR A 23 -19.84 -1.65 -4.97
N GLY A 24 -19.20 -1.47 -6.14
CA GLY A 24 -19.06 -2.51 -7.16
C GLY A 24 -18.32 -3.74 -6.64
N ARG A 25 -17.14 -3.54 -6.02
CA ARG A 25 -16.37 -4.63 -5.38
C ARG A 25 -17.17 -5.34 -4.30
N MET A 26 -17.96 -4.61 -3.51
CA MET A 26 -18.81 -5.20 -2.49
C MET A 26 -19.91 -6.08 -3.09
N GLN A 27 -20.49 -5.69 -4.25
CA GLN A 27 -21.47 -6.51 -4.96
C GLN A 27 -20.83 -7.78 -5.54
N ASP A 28 -19.63 -7.67 -6.12
CA ASP A 28 -18.89 -8.83 -6.65
C ASP A 28 -18.49 -9.81 -5.54
N LEU A 29 -18.06 -9.30 -4.38
CA LEU A 29 -17.79 -10.12 -3.20
C LEU A 29 -19.05 -10.80 -2.66
N LYS A 30 -20.21 -10.13 -2.70
CA LYS A 30 -21.50 -10.74 -2.33
C LYS A 30 -21.93 -11.82 -3.31
N ALA A 31 -21.69 -11.63 -4.61
CA ALA A 31 -21.99 -12.63 -5.64
C ALA A 31 -21.11 -13.88 -5.46
N THR A 32 -19.80 -13.70 -5.33
CA THR A 32 -18.86 -14.82 -5.10
C THR A 32 -19.11 -15.55 -3.79
N LEU A 33 -19.56 -14.87 -2.72
CA LEU A 33 -20.01 -15.50 -1.49
C LEU A 33 -21.27 -16.36 -1.69
N ARG A 34 -22.21 -15.90 -2.52
CA ARG A 34 -23.43 -16.66 -2.85
C ARG A 34 -23.09 -17.92 -3.63
N ASP A 35 -22.19 -17.81 -4.61
CA ASP A 35 -21.74 -18.94 -5.42
C ASP A 35 -20.99 -19.96 -4.56
N ARG A 36 -20.09 -19.49 -3.68
CA ARG A 36 -19.38 -20.36 -2.73
C ARG A 36 -20.32 -21.06 -1.75
N LYS A 37 -21.35 -20.37 -1.24
CA LYS A 37 -22.39 -21.01 -0.42
C LYS A 37 -23.13 -22.10 -1.20
N GLY A 38 -23.48 -21.84 -2.46
CA GLY A 38 -24.10 -22.84 -3.34
C GLY A 38 -23.21 -24.07 -3.54
N HIS A 39 -21.90 -23.88 -3.76
CA HIS A 39 -20.95 -24.99 -3.87
C HIS A 39 -20.83 -25.80 -2.57
N CYS A 40 -20.82 -25.14 -1.41
CA CYS A 40 -20.82 -25.85 -0.11
C CYS A 40 -22.08 -26.69 0.08
N GLU A 41 -23.26 -26.14 -0.23
CA GLU A 41 -24.53 -26.88 -0.14
C GLU A 41 -24.58 -28.10 -1.08
N LEU A 42 -23.95 -28.00 -2.26
CA LEU A 42 -23.87 -29.09 -3.23
C LEU A 42 -22.93 -30.19 -2.73
N ALA A 43 -21.75 -29.82 -2.21
CA ALA A 43 -20.80 -30.75 -1.60
C ALA A 43 -21.39 -31.46 -0.35
N GLU A 44 -22.21 -30.75 0.44
CA GLU A 44 -22.93 -31.36 1.57
C GLU A 44 -23.93 -32.42 1.12
N LYS A 45 -24.66 -32.18 0.02
CA LYS A 45 -25.57 -33.18 -0.56
C LYS A 45 -24.80 -34.41 -1.08
N GLU A 46 -23.67 -34.20 -1.74
CA GLU A 46 -22.80 -35.29 -2.20
C GLU A 46 -22.26 -36.14 -1.02
N LEU A 47 -21.82 -35.50 0.06
CA LEU A 47 -21.41 -36.20 1.28
C LEU A 47 -22.56 -37.01 1.91
N GLN A 48 -23.79 -36.49 1.88
CA GLN A 48 -24.95 -37.25 2.36
C GLN A 48 -25.25 -38.48 1.47
N THR A 49 -25.09 -38.36 0.15
CA THR A 49 -25.27 -39.51 -0.75
C THR A 49 -24.21 -40.57 -0.52
N LEU A 50 -22.93 -40.18 -0.42
CA LEU A 50 -21.82 -41.10 -0.15
C LEU A 50 -21.96 -41.80 1.20
N LYS A 51 -22.45 -41.12 2.24
CA LYS A 51 -22.73 -41.76 3.54
C LYS A 51 -23.80 -42.85 3.44
N LYS A 52 -24.86 -42.61 2.65
CA LYS A 52 -25.91 -43.63 2.42
C LYS A 52 -25.36 -44.84 1.68
N GLU A 53 -24.48 -44.60 0.70
CA GLU A 53 -23.79 -45.68 -0.02
C GLU A 53 -22.85 -46.47 0.91
N GLU A 54 -22.10 -45.81 1.79
CA GLU A 54 -21.24 -46.45 2.78
C GLU A 54 -22.06 -47.35 3.73
N GLU A 55 -23.21 -46.87 4.21
CA GLU A 55 -24.14 -47.66 5.02
C GLU A 55 -24.69 -48.87 4.24
N GLY A 56 -24.98 -48.70 2.95
CA GLY A 56 -25.38 -49.78 2.04
C GLY A 56 -24.31 -50.88 1.95
N CYS A 57 -23.08 -50.49 1.61
CA CYS A 57 -21.94 -51.39 1.55
C CYS A 57 -21.68 -52.11 2.89
N LYS A 58 -21.81 -51.42 4.03
CA LYS A 58 -21.68 -52.04 5.35
C LYS A 58 -22.74 -53.13 5.60
N LYS A 59 -23.99 -52.89 5.20
CA LYS A 59 -25.06 -53.89 5.30
C LYS A 59 -24.76 -55.11 4.42
N GLU A 60 -24.34 -54.89 3.18
CA GLU A 60 -23.93 -55.97 2.26
C GLU A 60 -22.79 -56.81 2.84
N ILE A 61 -21.73 -56.18 3.34
CA ILE A 61 -20.63 -56.87 4.02
C ILE A 61 -21.13 -57.70 5.21
N GLY A 62 -22.08 -57.16 5.99
CA GLY A 62 -22.73 -57.89 7.08
C GLY A 62 -23.48 -59.14 6.61
N THR A 63 -24.23 -59.04 5.51
CA THR A 63 -24.94 -60.18 4.93
C THR A 63 -23.99 -61.27 4.41
N ILE A 64 -22.90 -60.88 3.73
CA ILE A 64 -21.89 -61.81 3.23
C ILE A 64 -21.18 -62.51 4.40
N ARG A 65 -20.88 -61.79 5.49
CA ARG A 65 -20.29 -62.38 6.70
C ARG A 65 -21.21 -63.43 7.32
N ASN A 66 -22.50 -63.14 7.44
CA ASN A 66 -23.49 -64.11 7.95
C ASN A 66 -23.63 -65.34 7.03
N GLN A 67 -23.57 -65.14 5.70
CA GLN A 67 -23.57 -66.26 4.75
C GLN A 67 -22.35 -67.16 4.93
N LEU A 68 -21.16 -66.58 5.07
CA LEU A 68 -19.92 -67.30 5.36
C LEU A 68 -20.01 -68.08 6.69
N ASP A 69 -20.55 -67.47 7.74
CA ASP A 69 -20.71 -68.13 9.05
C ASP A 69 -21.71 -69.31 8.96
N ASN A 70 -22.79 -69.16 8.19
CA ASN A 70 -23.75 -70.24 7.92
C ASN A 70 -23.11 -71.39 7.12
N GLU A 71 -22.34 -71.08 6.07
CA GLU A 71 -21.60 -72.09 5.31
C GLU A 71 -20.56 -72.81 6.17
N PHE A 72 -19.89 -72.09 7.06
CA PHE A 72 -18.93 -72.66 8.01
C PHE A 72 -19.63 -73.61 9.00
N CYS A 73 -20.84 -73.26 9.46
CA CYS A 73 -21.69 -74.12 10.28
C CYS A 73 -22.09 -75.41 9.54
N CYS A 74 -22.56 -75.30 8.30
CA CYS A 74 -22.88 -76.45 7.44
C CYS A 74 -21.66 -77.34 7.15
N ALA A 75 -20.49 -76.75 6.90
CA ALA A 75 -19.24 -77.49 6.69
C ALA A 75 -18.79 -78.23 7.96
N LYS A 76 -19.03 -77.66 9.15
CA LYS A 76 -18.74 -78.32 10.43
C LYS A 76 -19.64 -79.54 10.65
N ILE A 77 -20.93 -79.43 10.33
CA ILE A 77 -21.90 -80.54 10.37
C ILE A 77 -21.57 -81.64 9.35
N CYS A 78 -21.10 -81.27 8.15
CA CYS A 78 -20.65 -82.24 7.14
C CYS A 78 -19.37 -83.00 7.58
N LYS A 79 -18.43 -82.31 8.26
CA LYS A 79 -17.21 -82.95 8.79
C LYS A 79 -17.49 -83.93 9.92
N THR A 80 -18.48 -83.68 10.77
CA THR A 80 -18.86 -84.60 11.87
C THR A 80 -19.66 -85.81 11.38
N SER A 81 -20.37 -85.71 10.25
CA SER A 81 -21.15 -86.81 9.65
C SER A 81 -20.36 -87.70 8.67
N LEU A 82 -19.21 -87.23 8.18
CA LEU A 82 -18.30 -87.99 7.30
C LEU A 82 -17.88 -89.38 7.82
N PRO A 83 -17.57 -89.60 9.12
CA PRO A 83 -17.27 -90.93 9.66
C PRO A 83 -18.44 -91.92 9.54
N LEU A 84 -19.67 -91.45 9.77
CA LEU A 84 -20.90 -92.25 9.65
C LEU A 84 -21.17 -92.64 8.19
N ILE A 85 -21.00 -91.70 7.25
CA ILE A 85 -21.16 -91.97 5.81
C ILE A 85 -20.10 -92.97 5.31
N LYS A 86 -18.85 -92.85 5.79
CA LYS A 86 -17.75 -93.76 5.44
C LYS A 86 -17.96 -95.17 6.02
N MET A 87 -18.54 -95.29 7.21
CA MET A 87 -18.95 -96.56 7.81
C MET A 87 -20.09 -97.23 7.02
N ILE A 88 -21.11 -96.46 6.61
CA ILE A 88 -22.22 -96.95 5.77
C ILE A 88 -21.73 -97.39 4.38
N TRP A 89 -20.79 -96.65 3.77
CA TRP A 89 -20.18 -97.02 2.48
C TRP A 89 -19.34 -98.29 2.57
N ASN A 90 -18.55 -98.46 3.63
CA ASN A 90 -17.78 -99.68 3.89
C ASN A 90 -18.68 -100.90 4.11
N LEU A 91 -19.83 -100.73 4.78
CA LEU A 91 -20.84 -101.79 4.94
C LEU A 91 -21.53 -102.15 3.60
N ARG A 92 -21.64 -101.19 2.66
CA ARG A 92 -22.25 -101.39 1.33
C ARG A 92 -21.27 -101.92 0.28
N GLY A 93 -19.96 -101.74 0.48
CA GLY A 93 -18.89 -102.27 -0.39
C GLY A 93 -18.56 -103.75 -0.17
N ALA A 94 -19.06 -104.37 0.89
CA ALA A 94 -18.81 -105.77 1.24
C ALA A 94 -19.64 -106.80 0.44
N THR A 95 -20.51 -106.38 -0.49
CA THR A 95 -21.37 -107.29 -1.27
C THR A 95 -21.29 -107.05 -2.78
N ARG A 96 -20.09 -107.13 -3.39
CA ARG A 96 -20.00 -107.41 -4.84
C ARG A 96 -18.62 -107.90 -5.30
N THR A 97 -18.42 -109.22 -5.36
CA THR A 97 -17.37 -109.83 -6.18
C THR A 97 -17.88 -111.10 -6.87
N LYS A 98 -17.98 -111.06 -8.20
CA LYS A 98 -17.91 -112.24 -9.08
C LYS A 98 -17.09 -111.86 -10.31
N PRO A 99 -16.02 -112.59 -10.67
CA PRO A 99 -15.31 -112.34 -11.91
C PRO A 99 -15.91 -113.20 -13.04
N LEU A 100 -16.22 -112.56 -14.17
CA LEU A 100 -16.44 -113.24 -15.45
C LEU A 100 -15.17 -113.07 -16.29
N LYS A 101 -14.41 -114.15 -16.41
CA LYS A 101 -13.41 -114.35 -17.48
C LYS A 101 -14.18 -114.69 -18.76
N ASN A 102 -13.83 -114.04 -19.87
CA ASN A 102 -13.87 -114.52 -21.27
C ASN A 102 -14.16 -113.37 -22.25
N PHE A 103 -13.11 -112.76 -22.84
CA PHE A 103 -13.11 -112.32 -24.26
C PHE A 103 -11.70 -111.86 -24.67
N VAL A 104 -10.85 -112.76 -25.16
CA VAL A 104 -9.60 -112.42 -25.85
C VAL A 104 -9.73 -112.83 -27.31
N VAL A 105 -10.58 -112.12 -28.08
CA VAL A 105 -10.54 -112.10 -29.55
C VAL A 105 -10.80 -110.67 -30.12
N ASN A 106 -10.96 -109.63 -29.29
CA ASN A 106 -11.16 -108.24 -29.75
C ASN A 106 -10.13 -107.22 -29.20
N ALA A 107 -8.96 -107.66 -28.76
CA ALA A 107 -8.02 -106.80 -28.01
C ALA A 107 -7.36 -105.69 -28.84
N ARG A 108 -7.10 -105.88 -30.14
CA ARG A 108 -6.36 -104.91 -30.97
C ARG A 108 -7.20 -103.68 -31.39
N PRO A 109 -8.44 -103.83 -31.88
CA PRO A 109 -9.33 -102.70 -32.15
C PRO A 109 -9.79 -101.99 -30.87
N VAL A 110 -10.01 -102.74 -29.79
CA VAL A 110 -10.40 -102.18 -28.47
C VAL A 110 -9.25 -101.39 -27.84
N ALA A 111 -8.00 -101.86 -27.94
CA ALA A 111 -6.83 -101.11 -27.48
C ALA A 111 -6.58 -99.84 -28.30
N ASN A 112 -6.72 -99.90 -29.63
CA ASN A 112 -6.60 -98.72 -30.49
C ASN A 112 -7.71 -97.69 -30.23
N ASN A 113 -8.96 -98.13 -30.06
CA ASN A 113 -10.07 -97.24 -29.67
C ASN A 113 -9.88 -96.68 -28.26
N ALA A 114 -9.39 -97.49 -27.31
CA ALA A 114 -9.06 -97.02 -25.96
C ALA A 114 -7.91 -96.00 -25.98
N CYS A 115 -6.90 -96.18 -26.83
CA CYS A 115 -5.81 -95.22 -27.01
C CYS A 115 -6.32 -93.90 -27.62
N ARG A 116 -7.16 -93.95 -28.66
CA ARG A 116 -7.78 -92.74 -29.27
C ARG A 116 -8.69 -92.01 -28.29
N LEU A 117 -9.48 -92.73 -27.50
CA LEU A 117 -10.32 -92.14 -26.46
C LEU A 117 -9.46 -91.51 -25.35
N ARG A 118 -8.39 -92.18 -24.92
CA ARG A 118 -7.42 -91.61 -23.96
C ARG A 118 -6.76 -90.35 -24.49
N HIS A 119 -6.37 -90.32 -25.76
CA HIS A 119 -5.80 -89.14 -26.41
C HIS A 119 -6.81 -87.99 -26.47
N ARG A 120 -8.05 -88.24 -26.88
CA ARG A 120 -9.12 -87.22 -26.89
C ARG A 120 -9.43 -86.69 -25.49
N ILE A 121 -9.42 -87.56 -24.48
CA ILE A 121 -9.60 -87.16 -23.08
C ILE A 121 -8.41 -86.33 -22.60
N ALA A 122 -7.18 -86.68 -23.00
CA ALA A 122 -5.98 -85.93 -22.66
C ALA A 122 -5.96 -84.55 -23.33
N GLU A 123 -6.33 -84.45 -24.61
CA GLU A 123 -6.49 -83.18 -25.34
C GLU A 123 -7.57 -82.32 -24.69
N SER A 124 -8.75 -82.89 -24.43
CA SER A 124 -9.83 -82.16 -23.77
C SER A 124 -9.43 -81.66 -22.37
N ARG A 125 -8.65 -82.44 -21.61
CA ARG A 125 -8.09 -82.00 -20.32
C ARG A 125 -7.08 -80.88 -20.50
N ALA A 126 -6.13 -81.01 -21.43
CA ALA A 126 -5.13 -79.99 -21.72
C ALA A 126 -5.77 -78.67 -22.18
N GLU A 127 -6.81 -78.73 -23.01
CA GLU A 127 -7.59 -77.56 -23.43
C GLU A 127 -8.33 -76.90 -22.27
N VAL A 128 -8.91 -77.69 -21.37
CA VAL A 128 -9.58 -77.20 -20.16
C VAL A 128 -8.56 -76.55 -19.21
N ASP A 129 -7.42 -77.19 -18.98
CA ASP A 129 -6.35 -76.66 -18.15
C ASP A 129 -5.77 -75.36 -18.74
N ALA A 130 -5.54 -75.30 -20.06
CA ALA A 130 -5.11 -74.09 -20.75
C ALA A 130 -6.13 -72.95 -20.63
N ARG A 131 -7.44 -73.25 -20.74
CA ARG A 131 -8.51 -72.26 -20.53
C ARG A 131 -8.55 -71.75 -19.09
N TYR A 132 -8.37 -72.62 -18.09
CA TYR A 132 -8.33 -72.20 -16.68
C TYR A 132 -7.06 -71.41 -16.36
N GLN A 133 -5.91 -71.83 -16.86
CA GLN A 133 -4.66 -71.07 -16.74
C GLN A 133 -4.79 -69.68 -17.37
N GLY A 134 -5.40 -69.58 -18.55
CA GLY A 134 -5.67 -68.29 -19.20
C GLY A 134 -6.61 -67.39 -18.39
N LYS A 135 -7.66 -67.95 -17.78
CA LYS A 135 -8.57 -67.19 -16.88
C LYS A 135 -7.86 -66.72 -15.61
N LEU A 136 -7.03 -67.57 -15.01
CA LEU A 136 -6.23 -67.22 -13.82
C LEU A 136 -5.20 -66.15 -14.15
N ALA A 137 -4.56 -66.22 -15.32
CA ALA A 137 -3.62 -65.19 -15.77
C ALA A 137 -4.31 -63.84 -15.96
N LYS A 138 -5.46 -63.81 -16.64
CA LYS A 138 -6.26 -62.58 -16.80
C LYS A 138 -6.75 -62.01 -15.47
N ALA A 139 -7.26 -62.85 -14.57
CA ALA A 139 -7.69 -62.42 -13.25
C ALA A 139 -6.53 -61.83 -12.42
N LYS A 140 -5.33 -62.40 -12.53
CA LYS A 140 -4.12 -61.84 -11.90
C LYS A 140 -3.72 -60.51 -12.52
N GLU A 141 -3.72 -60.41 -13.85
CA GLU A 141 -3.40 -59.15 -14.55
C GLU A 141 -4.39 -58.04 -14.20
N ASP A 142 -5.68 -58.35 -14.10
CA ASP A 142 -6.71 -57.40 -13.69
C ASP A 142 -6.56 -56.99 -12.21
N ASP A 143 -6.18 -57.92 -11.31
CA ASP A 143 -5.86 -57.62 -9.91
C ASP A 143 -4.61 -56.72 -9.79
N ASP A 144 -3.55 -57.04 -10.53
CA ASP A 144 -2.31 -56.25 -10.58
C ASP A 144 -2.61 -54.83 -11.12
N ARG A 145 -3.42 -54.71 -12.17
CA ARG A 145 -3.85 -53.43 -12.73
C ARG A 145 -4.70 -52.63 -11.75
N SER A 146 -5.65 -53.28 -11.07
CA SER A 146 -6.46 -52.66 -10.02
C SER A 146 -5.59 -52.16 -8.87
N ARG A 147 -4.61 -52.96 -8.43
CA ARG A 147 -3.64 -52.62 -7.39
C ARG A 147 -2.77 -51.44 -7.81
N GLU A 148 -2.25 -51.42 -9.04
CA GLU A 148 -1.45 -50.30 -9.55
C GLU A 148 -2.26 -49.00 -9.58
N ASN A 149 -3.50 -49.04 -10.07
CA ASN A 149 -4.39 -47.88 -10.07
C ASN A 149 -4.69 -47.38 -8.65
N ALA A 150 -4.93 -48.29 -7.70
CA ALA A 150 -5.11 -47.94 -6.29
C ALA A 150 -3.85 -47.29 -5.69
N LEU A 151 -2.65 -47.74 -6.08
CA LEU A 151 -1.39 -47.13 -5.65
C LEU A 151 -1.22 -45.72 -6.24
N LYS A 152 -1.52 -45.52 -7.53
CA LYS A 152 -1.49 -44.18 -8.17
C LYS A 152 -2.43 -43.21 -7.48
N ALA A 153 -3.69 -43.61 -7.24
CA ALA A 153 -4.66 -42.79 -6.52
C ALA A 153 -4.19 -42.44 -5.10
N LYS A 154 -3.57 -43.39 -4.38
CA LYS A 154 -2.99 -43.14 -3.05
C LYS A 154 -1.81 -42.15 -3.11
N GLN A 155 -0.94 -42.26 -4.11
CA GLN A 155 0.18 -41.34 -4.30
C GLN A 155 -0.30 -39.93 -4.66
N GLU A 156 -1.30 -39.80 -5.52
CA GLU A 156 -1.91 -38.51 -5.87
C GLU A 156 -2.58 -37.87 -4.65
N SER A 157 -3.35 -38.64 -3.88
CA SER A 157 -3.93 -38.17 -2.62
C SER A 157 -2.85 -37.70 -1.62
N ALA A 158 -1.72 -38.41 -1.53
CA ALA A 158 -0.61 -37.97 -0.69
C ALA A 158 0.04 -36.68 -1.21
N ARG A 159 0.20 -36.52 -2.53
CA ARG A 159 0.72 -35.29 -3.15
C ARG A 159 -0.20 -34.09 -2.90
N TYR A 160 -1.51 -34.25 -3.04
CA TYR A 160 -2.46 -33.17 -2.78
C TYR A 160 -2.50 -32.79 -1.30
N ARG A 161 -2.33 -33.74 -0.38
CA ARG A 161 -2.20 -33.44 1.06
C ARG A 161 -0.98 -32.57 1.36
N LEU A 162 0.19 -32.91 0.82
CA LEU A 162 1.40 -32.09 0.99
C LEU A 162 1.22 -30.69 0.41
N LYS A 163 0.63 -30.59 -0.79
CA LYS A 163 0.35 -29.30 -1.42
C LYS A 163 -0.63 -28.45 -0.59
N MET A 164 -1.62 -29.09 0.04
CA MET A 164 -2.55 -28.41 0.92
C MET A 164 -1.83 -27.89 2.17
N GLU A 165 -0.99 -28.70 2.81
CA GLU A 165 -0.16 -28.28 3.96
C GLU A 165 0.80 -27.12 3.61
N GLU A 166 1.39 -27.14 2.41
CA GLU A 166 2.23 -26.04 1.92
C GLU A 166 1.42 -24.74 1.73
N LEU A 167 0.25 -24.83 1.11
CA LEU A 167 -0.64 -23.68 0.91
C LEU A 167 -1.18 -23.15 2.24
N GLU A 168 -1.49 -24.02 3.20
CA GLU A 168 -1.92 -23.63 4.55
C GLU A 168 -0.81 -22.89 5.30
N LYS A 169 0.44 -23.34 5.19
CA LYS A 169 1.59 -22.63 5.76
C LYS A 169 1.79 -21.26 5.12
N ALA A 170 1.80 -21.19 3.79
CA ALA A 170 1.92 -19.91 3.07
C ALA A 170 0.76 -18.95 3.40
N TYR A 171 -0.45 -19.48 3.57
CA TYR A 171 -1.61 -18.70 4.02
C TYR A 171 -1.42 -18.17 5.45
N ALA A 172 -0.93 -19.01 6.37
CA ALA A 172 -0.66 -18.59 7.74
C ALA A 172 0.44 -17.51 7.81
N GLU A 173 1.53 -17.66 7.06
CA GLU A 173 2.60 -16.66 6.95
C GLU A 173 2.06 -15.33 6.40
N ASN A 174 1.36 -15.36 5.26
CA ASN A 174 0.73 -14.16 4.71
C ASN A 174 -0.24 -13.50 5.69
N ASN A 175 -0.97 -14.28 6.50
CA ASN A 175 -1.89 -13.74 7.48
C ASN A 175 -1.14 -13.05 8.65
N ILE A 176 0.04 -13.56 9.03
CA ILE A 176 0.92 -12.89 10.00
C ILE A 176 1.41 -11.55 9.43
N ASP A 177 1.85 -11.53 8.18
CA ASP A 177 2.32 -10.32 7.50
C ASP A 177 1.22 -9.27 7.36
N VAL A 178 0.01 -9.69 6.98
CA VAL A 178 -1.17 -8.80 6.92
C VAL A 178 -1.47 -8.21 8.30
N ASN A 179 -1.42 -9.01 9.36
CA ASN A 179 -1.64 -8.51 10.73
C ASN A 179 -0.54 -7.52 11.15
N ALA A 180 0.72 -7.80 10.84
CA ALA A 180 1.84 -6.91 11.15
C ALA A 180 1.72 -5.56 10.40
N LEU A 181 1.37 -5.60 9.11
CA LEU A 181 1.14 -4.40 8.31
C LEU A 181 -0.06 -3.60 8.83
N ASN A 182 -1.16 -4.27 9.20
CA ASN A 182 -2.32 -3.61 9.79
C ASN A 182 -1.98 -2.94 11.13
N SER A 183 -1.23 -3.61 12.01
CA SER A 183 -0.72 -2.99 13.25
C SER A 183 0.14 -1.77 12.94
N LYS A 184 0.99 -1.83 11.90
CA LYS A 184 1.82 -0.70 11.51
C LYS A 184 1.00 0.48 10.96
N ILE A 185 -0.06 0.20 10.20
CA ILE A 185 -1.00 1.23 9.73
C ILE A 185 -1.62 1.94 10.93
N VAL A 186 -2.15 1.19 11.90
CA VAL A 186 -2.76 1.77 13.11
C VAL A 186 -1.76 2.61 13.92
N GLU A 187 -0.51 2.16 14.07
CA GLU A 187 0.54 2.97 14.72
C GLU A 187 0.80 4.29 13.99
N LEU A 188 0.91 4.26 12.66
CA LEU A 188 1.16 5.45 11.84
C LEU A 188 -0.03 6.41 11.86
N GLU A 189 -1.25 5.89 11.80
CA GLU A 189 -2.48 6.67 11.94
C GLU A 189 -2.57 7.34 13.31
N ASN A 190 -2.24 6.62 14.39
CA ASN A 190 -2.18 7.19 15.73
C ASN A 190 -1.09 8.26 15.86
N SER A 191 0.08 8.05 15.25
CA SER A 191 1.15 9.05 15.23
C SER A 191 0.75 10.31 14.44
N LEU A 192 0.07 10.15 13.31
CA LEU A 192 -0.46 11.28 12.54
C LEU A 192 -1.53 12.04 13.31
N ARG A 193 -2.45 11.33 13.97
CA ARG A 193 -3.47 11.94 14.82
C ARG A 193 -2.83 12.75 15.94
N TYR A 194 -1.86 12.17 16.65
CA TYR A 194 -1.11 12.87 17.70
C TYR A 194 -0.43 14.14 17.19
N LEU A 195 0.23 14.07 16.03
CA LEU A 195 0.90 15.25 15.44
C LEU A 195 -0.11 16.32 15.00
N SER A 196 -1.27 15.92 14.47
CA SER A 196 -2.34 16.86 14.12
C SER A 196 -2.84 17.58 15.36
N GLU A 197 -3.24 16.84 16.40
CA GLU A 197 -3.73 17.39 17.67
C GLU A 197 -2.67 18.30 18.33
N PHE A 198 -1.39 17.90 18.30
CA PHE A 198 -0.29 18.71 18.80
C PHE A 198 -0.11 20.02 18.03
N ASN A 199 -0.22 19.98 16.70
CA ASN A 199 -0.13 21.20 15.88
C ASN A 199 -1.34 22.11 16.09
N ASP A 200 -2.55 21.55 16.22
CA ASP A 200 -3.78 22.31 16.45
C ASP A 200 -3.70 23.09 17.78
N VAL A 201 -3.21 22.44 18.86
CA VAL A 201 -2.98 23.12 20.14
C VAL A 201 -1.94 24.24 20.00
N ARG A 202 -0.82 23.99 19.30
CA ARG A 202 0.20 25.03 19.09
C ARG A 202 -0.28 26.19 18.22
N LEU A 203 -1.18 25.94 17.28
CA LEU A 203 -1.81 27.00 16.50
C LEU A 203 -2.73 27.82 17.38
N GLN A 204 -3.57 27.18 18.20
CA GLN A 204 -4.43 27.87 19.17
C GLN A 204 -3.63 28.75 20.12
N GLU A 205 -2.51 28.27 20.69
CA GLU A 205 -1.64 29.09 21.56
C GLU A 205 -1.08 30.32 20.83
N ARG A 206 -0.74 30.19 19.54
CA ARG A 206 -0.24 31.31 18.73
C ARG A 206 -1.35 32.30 18.40
N ASP A 207 -2.52 31.81 18.03
CA ASP A 207 -3.68 32.64 17.71
C ASP A 207 -4.16 33.41 18.96
N GLU A 208 -4.17 32.77 20.12
CA GLU A 208 -4.42 33.43 21.41
C GLU A 208 -3.41 34.56 21.66
N LYS A 209 -2.11 34.32 21.37
CA LYS A 209 -1.10 35.36 21.55
C LYS A 209 -1.27 36.52 20.56
N ILE A 210 -1.68 36.23 19.33
CA ILE A 210 -2.00 37.25 18.33
C ILE A 210 -3.17 38.11 18.82
N LEU A 211 -4.26 37.48 19.25
CA LEU A 211 -5.43 38.17 19.80
C LEU A 211 -5.07 39.05 21.02
N GLU A 212 -4.21 38.56 21.92
CA GLU A 212 -3.74 39.35 23.06
C GLU A 212 -2.95 40.59 22.61
N MET A 213 -2.07 40.45 21.62
CA MET A 213 -1.30 41.58 21.08
C MET A 213 -2.18 42.58 20.33
N GLU A 214 -3.17 42.10 19.57
CA GLU A 214 -4.15 42.95 18.89
C GLU A 214 -5.00 43.72 19.90
N ALA A 215 -5.47 43.08 20.96
CA ALA A 215 -6.20 43.74 22.04
C ALA A 215 -5.35 44.81 22.73
N SER A 216 -4.07 44.51 23.00
CA SER A 216 -3.13 45.49 23.57
C SER A 216 -2.89 46.68 22.63
N LEU A 217 -2.73 46.44 21.33
CA LEU A 217 -2.57 47.49 20.34
C LEU A 217 -3.82 48.38 20.27
N ASN A 218 -5.00 47.78 20.23
CA ASN A 218 -6.26 48.51 20.21
C ASN A 218 -6.46 49.37 21.47
N ALA A 219 -6.10 48.85 22.65
CA ALA A 219 -6.13 49.63 23.89
C ALA A 219 -5.20 50.85 23.82
N MET A 220 -3.97 50.68 23.33
CA MET A 220 -3.03 51.79 23.13
C MET A 220 -3.56 52.82 22.12
N MET A 221 -4.18 52.37 21.02
CA MET A 221 -4.79 53.27 20.04
C MET A 221 -5.94 54.09 20.64
N GLU A 222 -6.75 53.50 21.51
CA GLU A 222 -7.84 54.22 22.18
C GLU A 222 -7.30 55.25 23.19
N GLU A 223 -6.24 54.91 23.93
CA GLU A 223 -5.54 55.87 24.80
C GLU A 223 -4.96 57.05 23.99
N PHE A 224 -4.32 56.77 22.85
CA PHE A 224 -3.81 57.83 21.96
C PHE A 224 -4.92 58.70 21.39
N ARG A 225 -6.06 58.11 21.02
CA ARG A 225 -7.23 58.83 20.53
C ARG A 225 -7.79 59.76 21.60
N SER A 226 -7.98 59.27 22.83
CA SER A 226 -8.43 60.08 23.96
C SER A 226 -7.47 61.25 24.24
N LEU A 227 -6.15 61.02 24.16
CA LEU A 227 -5.16 62.08 24.33
C LEU A 227 -5.21 63.11 23.20
N MET A 228 -5.42 62.66 21.97
CA MET A 228 -5.58 63.54 20.81
C MET A 228 -6.82 64.44 20.95
N ASP A 229 -7.93 63.90 21.43
CA ASP A 229 -9.15 64.67 21.69
C ASP A 229 -8.92 65.77 22.73
N VAL A 230 -8.25 65.45 23.85
CA VAL A 230 -7.85 66.45 24.86
C VAL A 230 -6.92 67.51 24.25
N LYS A 231 -5.96 67.11 23.42
CA LYS A 231 -5.06 68.06 22.73
C LYS A 231 -5.82 69.00 21.83
N VAL A 232 -6.76 68.48 21.03
CA VAL A 232 -7.59 69.32 20.14
C VAL A 232 -8.45 70.27 20.98
N GLN A 233 -9.02 69.82 22.09
CA GLN A 233 -9.73 70.69 23.02
C GLN A 233 -8.84 71.83 23.53
N LEU A 234 -7.63 71.52 24.02
CA LEU A 234 -6.68 72.53 24.50
C LEU A 234 -6.27 73.52 23.41
N ASP A 235 -6.10 73.08 22.17
CA ASP A 235 -5.83 73.99 21.04
C ASP A 235 -7.01 74.95 20.80
N THR A 236 -8.24 74.47 20.91
CA THR A 236 -9.42 75.34 20.77
C THR A 236 -9.51 76.36 21.90
N GLU A 237 -9.18 75.99 23.13
CA GLU A 237 -9.10 76.90 24.28
C GLU A 237 -7.99 77.95 24.07
N LEU A 238 -6.81 77.53 23.62
CA LEU A 238 -5.70 78.43 23.27
C LEU A 238 -6.08 79.42 22.17
N LEU A 239 -6.75 78.97 21.11
CA LEU A 239 -7.25 79.85 20.04
C LEU A 239 -8.30 80.84 20.56
N ALA A 240 -9.16 80.41 21.49
CA ALA A 240 -10.12 81.32 22.14
C ALA A 240 -9.40 82.37 23.00
N TYR A 241 -8.39 81.96 23.79
CA TYR A 241 -7.57 82.89 24.56
C TYR A 241 -6.83 83.89 23.66
N GLN A 242 -6.22 83.44 22.56
CA GLN A 242 -5.57 84.31 21.57
C GLN A 242 -6.54 85.37 21.02
N LYS A 243 -7.75 84.97 20.60
CA LYS A 243 -8.77 85.91 20.11
C LYS A 243 -9.22 86.93 21.16
N LEU A 244 -9.34 86.52 22.42
CA LEU A 244 -9.70 87.44 23.51
C LEU A 244 -8.59 88.48 23.74
N LEU A 245 -7.32 88.02 23.75
CA LEU A 245 -6.16 88.89 23.85
C LEU A 245 -6.06 89.85 22.67
N GLU A 246 -6.26 89.37 21.44
CA GLU A 246 -6.32 90.23 20.24
C GLU A 246 -7.44 91.29 20.38
N GLY A 247 -8.61 90.90 20.88
CA GLY A 247 -9.71 91.85 21.15
C GLY A 247 -9.36 92.91 22.19
N GLU A 248 -8.64 92.53 23.26
CA GLU A 248 -8.15 93.47 24.27
C GLU A 248 -7.02 94.36 23.73
N GLU A 249 -6.10 93.84 22.92
CA GLU A 249 -5.02 94.62 22.27
C GLU A 249 -5.59 95.67 21.31
N ILE A 250 -6.68 95.37 20.60
CA ILE A 250 -7.42 96.31 19.75
C ILE A 250 -8.09 97.39 20.59
N ARG A 251 -8.72 97.05 21.72
CA ARG A 251 -9.36 98.03 22.64
C ARG A 251 -8.34 98.92 23.35
N LEU A 252 -7.19 98.36 23.72
CA LEU A 252 -6.11 99.06 24.42
C LEU A 252 -5.12 99.75 23.46
N ASN A 253 -5.33 99.63 22.14
CA ASN A 253 -4.50 100.24 21.09
C ASN A 253 -2.99 99.95 21.23
N ILE A 254 -2.63 98.76 21.74
CA ILE A 254 -1.23 98.38 22.00
C ILE A 254 -0.47 98.13 20.69
N ILE A 255 -1.16 98.00 19.55
CA ILE A 255 -0.55 97.82 18.23
C ILE A 255 -0.26 99.17 17.52
N ALA A 256 -0.67 100.33 18.07
CA ALA A 256 -0.30 101.64 17.54
C ALA A 256 0.73 102.38 18.43
N GLY A 257 1.87 101.73 18.72
CA GLY A 257 2.97 102.38 19.43
C GLY A 257 4.28 101.61 19.32
N LYS A 258 5.13 101.99 18.37
CA LYS A 258 6.47 101.41 18.10
C LYS A 258 7.33 101.22 19.36
N GLY A 259 7.92 100.03 19.50
CA GLY A 259 9.10 99.79 20.34
C GLY A 259 9.83 98.53 19.85
N GLY A 260 10.98 98.69 19.22
CA GLY A 260 11.70 97.61 18.57
C GLY A 260 12.37 96.63 19.53
N CYS A 261 12.56 95.41 19.05
CA CYS A 261 13.67 94.56 19.45
C CYS A 261 14.07 93.67 18.26
N GLN A 262 15.35 93.76 17.89
CA GLN A 262 16.04 92.82 17.02
C GLN A 262 15.96 91.44 17.66
N ALA A 263 15.05 90.58 17.19
CA ALA A 263 15.12 89.17 17.50
C ALA A 263 16.17 88.53 16.59
N HIS A 264 17.29 88.19 17.23
CA HIS A 264 18.43 87.48 16.68
C HIS A 264 18.01 86.31 15.80
N ARG A 265 18.72 86.18 14.67
CA ARG A 265 18.82 84.93 13.92
C ARG A 265 19.34 83.84 14.86
N CYS A 266 18.46 83.05 15.46
CA CYS A 266 18.83 81.80 16.07
C CYS A 266 18.76 80.71 15.01
N ALA A 267 19.93 80.47 14.40
CA ALA A 267 20.24 79.24 13.68
C ALA A 267 20.24 78.07 14.67
N ALA A 268 19.06 77.54 15.00
CA ALA A 268 18.94 76.20 15.55
C ALA A 268 18.92 75.23 14.37
N ARG A 269 20.13 74.78 14.02
CA ARG A 269 20.42 73.70 13.09
C ARG A 269 19.70 72.44 13.60
N LEU A 270 18.46 72.24 13.17
CA LEU A 270 17.80 70.94 13.19
C LEU A 270 18.74 69.98 12.47
N LYS A 271 19.42 69.12 13.24
CA LYS A 271 19.96 67.88 12.69
C LYS A 271 18.78 67.19 12.06
N LYS A 272 18.72 67.23 10.74
CA LYS A 272 17.94 66.32 9.92
C LYS A 272 18.38 64.92 10.37
N ILE A 273 17.61 64.33 11.27
CA ILE A 273 17.63 62.89 11.45
C ILE A 273 17.27 62.39 10.08
N ARG A 274 18.30 61.87 9.41
CA ARG A 274 18.17 61.10 8.20
C ARG A 274 17.33 59.89 8.59
N CYS A 275 16.03 59.93 8.33
CA CYS A 275 15.25 58.72 8.19
C CYS A 275 15.98 57.87 7.13
N PRO A 276 16.52 56.69 7.47
CA PRO A 276 16.81 55.70 6.45
C PRO A 276 15.46 55.09 6.08
N GLY A 277 14.76 55.67 5.11
CA GLY A 277 13.41 55.18 4.79
C GLY A 277 12.58 56.06 3.89
N SER A 278 13.19 56.74 2.92
CA SER A 278 12.44 57.31 1.80
C SER A 278 13.35 57.41 0.58
N SER A 279 13.79 56.22 0.15
CA SER A 279 14.15 55.98 -1.24
C SER A 279 13.03 55.08 -1.77
N SER A 280 12.23 55.63 -2.67
CA SER A 280 11.51 54.90 -3.71
C SER A 280 10.73 53.67 -3.25
N LEU A 281 9.41 53.84 -3.20
CA LEU A 281 8.43 52.81 -3.52
C LEU A 281 8.73 52.25 -4.93
N LEU A 282 9.83 51.52 -5.06
CA LEU A 282 9.90 50.41 -5.98
C LEU A 282 9.06 49.36 -5.29
N PHE A 283 7.84 49.19 -5.78
CA PHE A 283 7.00 48.05 -5.52
C PHE A 283 7.76 46.82 -6.03
N SER A 284 8.74 46.36 -5.25
CA SER A 284 9.39 45.08 -5.47
C SER A 284 8.37 44.07 -4.96
N ASP A 285 7.64 43.49 -5.92
CA ASP A 285 6.71 42.39 -5.78
C ASP A 285 7.43 41.21 -5.08
N SER A 286 7.53 41.31 -3.76
CA SER A 286 8.37 40.45 -2.91
C SER A 286 7.57 39.21 -2.61
N LYS A 287 7.59 38.29 -3.57
CA LYS A 287 7.01 36.96 -3.48
C LYS A 287 7.64 36.19 -2.31
N THR A 288 6.93 36.03 -1.20
CA THR A 288 7.37 35.21 -0.06
C THR A 288 7.04 33.75 -0.32
N TYR A 289 8.01 32.85 -0.11
CA TYR A 289 7.84 31.40 -0.29
C TYR A 289 8.05 30.67 1.03
N THR A 290 7.11 29.80 1.40
CA THR A 290 7.32 28.79 2.45
C THR A 290 8.08 27.62 1.86
N SER A 291 9.18 27.21 2.50
CA SER A 291 10.03 26.14 1.99
C SER A 291 10.18 25.01 2.99
N LYS A 292 10.02 23.76 2.52
CA LYS A 292 10.35 22.53 3.24
C LYS A 292 11.53 21.86 2.54
N SER A 293 12.45 21.26 3.30
CA SER A 293 13.60 20.57 2.71
C SER A 293 13.97 19.34 3.53
N GLY A 294 14.53 18.33 2.86
CA GLY A 294 15.06 17.13 3.50
C GLY A 294 16.33 16.65 2.80
N ALA A 295 17.21 15.99 3.55
CA ALA A 295 18.43 15.39 3.03
C ALA A 295 18.70 14.06 3.73
N ILE A 296 19.20 13.09 2.96
CA ILE A 296 19.60 11.76 3.45
C ILE A 296 21.09 11.76 3.78
N GLY A 297 21.86 12.67 3.19
CA GLY A 297 23.31 12.79 3.37
C GLY A 297 23.76 14.22 3.68
N PRO A 298 25.07 14.50 3.56
CA PRO A 298 25.64 15.79 3.93
C PRO A 298 25.31 16.92 2.95
N LEU A 299 24.72 16.61 1.79
CA LEU A 299 24.32 17.62 0.82
C LEU A 299 22.85 18.01 1.00
N THR A 300 22.59 19.31 1.04
CA THR A 300 21.25 19.88 1.21
C THR A 300 20.94 20.84 0.07
N VAL A 301 19.67 20.94 -0.32
CA VAL A 301 19.20 21.99 -1.23
C VAL A 301 18.83 23.21 -0.38
N GLN A 302 19.68 24.22 -0.41
CA GLN A 302 19.62 25.36 0.50
C GLN A 302 18.59 26.41 0.07
N GLU A 303 18.58 26.77 -1.20
CA GLU A 303 17.72 27.86 -1.71
C GLU A 303 17.37 27.63 -3.18
N ILE A 304 16.17 28.05 -3.56
CA ILE A 304 15.69 28.11 -4.94
C ILE A 304 15.38 29.58 -5.21
N GLY A 305 15.95 30.15 -6.28
CA GLY A 305 15.66 31.50 -6.73
C GLY A 305 14.19 31.61 -7.12
N THR A 306 13.47 32.54 -6.50
CA THR A 306 12.02 32.73 -6.64
C THR A 306 11.58 33.18 -8.04
N ASP A 307 12.54 33.69 -8.81
CA ASP A 307 12.45 34.11 -10.19
C ASP A 307 12.94 33.04 -11.19
N GLY A 308 13.40 31.88 -10.70
CA GLY A 308 14.03 30.85 -11.53
C GLY A 308 15.46 31.19 -11.92
N SER A 309 16.14 32.11 -11.21
CA SER A 309 17.53 32.49 -11.51
C SER A 309 18.54 31.39 -11.16
N PHE A 310 18.42 30.75 -10.00
CA PHE A 310 19.38 29.72 -9.56
C PHE A 310 18.77 28.67 -8.62
N ILE A 311 19.47 27.54 -8.47
CA ILE A 311 19.27 26.58 -7.38
C ILE A 311 20.60 26.41 -6.65
N ARG A 312 20.59 26.55 -5.33
CA ARG A 312 21.79 26.48 -4.49
C ARG A 312 21.78 25.22 -3.63
N ILE A 313 22.88 24.49 -3.68
CA ILE A 313 23.16 23.34 -2.82
C ILE A 313 24.30 23.66 -1.85
N ARG A 314 24.25 23.06 -0.66
CA ARG A 314 25.25 23.23 0.39
C ARG A 314 25.69 21.88 0.90
N ASN A 315 27.00 21.67 1.02
CA ASN A 315 27.55 20.55 1.77
C ASN A 315 27.62 20.96 3.25
N THR A 316 26.83 20.33 4.11
CA THR A 316 26.86 20.53 5.57
C THR A 316 27.73 19.50 6.29
N GLY A 317 28.43 18.63 5.55
CA GLY A 317 29.37 17.66 6.11
C GLY A 317 30.80 18.20 6.20
N ASP A 318 31.61 17.51 6.99
CA ASP A 318 33.01 17.86 7.25
C ASP A 318 34.00 17.31 6.19
N THR A 319 33.49 16.63 5.16
CA THR A 319 34.31 16.02 4.11
C THR A 319 33.91 16.53 2.72
N VAL A 320 34.87 16.47 1.79
CA VAL A 320 34.64 16.81 0.37
C VAL A 320 33.69 15.79 -0.24
N CYS A 321 32.64 16.26 -0.92
CA CYS A 321 31.66 15.41 -1.59
C CYS A 321 31.86 15.46 -3.11
N ALA A 322 32.08 14.29 -3.73
CA ALA A 322 32.13 14.16 -5.18
C ALA A 322 30.71 14.06 -5.74
N ILE A 323 30.32 15.04 -6.54
CA ILE A 323 28.98 15.14 -7.15
C ILE A 323 29.02 14.86 -8.66
N GLY A 324 30.09 14.23 -9.13
CA GLY A 324 30.27 13.86 -10.54
C GLY A 324 29.16 12.92 -11.03
N GLY A 325 28.49 13.29 -12.12
CA GLY A 325 27.40 12.50 -12.70
C GLY A 325 26.05 12.63 -11.98
N TRP A 326 25.99 13.36 -10.87
CA TRP A 326 24.74 13.64 -10.17
C TRP A 326 23.88 14.60 -11.00
N LYS A 327 22.60 14.71 -10.67
CA LYS A 327 21.69 15.66 -11.32
C LYS A 327 20.77 16.36 -10.35
N ILE A 328 20.48 17.63 -10.63
CA ILE A 328 19.39 18.39 -10.03
C ILE A 328 18.22 18.31 -10.98
N VAL A 329 17.06 17.92 -10.48
CA VAL A 329 15.79 17.91 -11.21
C VAL A 329 14.88 18.92 -10.53
N SER A 330 14.45 19.95 -11.28
CA SER A 330 13.50 20.94 -10.81
C SER A 330 12.18 20.78 -11.56
N THR A 331 11.09 20.71 -10.79
CA THR A 331 9.73 20.55 -11.29
C THR A 331 8.89 21.70 -10.77
N ALA A 332 8.24 22.44 -11.67
CA ALA A 332 7.28 23.48 -11.34
C ALA A 332 6.06 23.33 -12.25
N GLY A 333 4.90 23.04 -11.66
CA GLY A 333 3.67 22.72 -12.39
C GLY A 333 3.85 21.52 -13.34
N LEU A 334 3.79 21.79 -14.65
CA LEU A 334 3.96 20.79 -15.72
C LEU A 334 5.36 20.80 -16.36
N LYS A 335 6.25 21.71 -15.94
CA LYS A 335 7.59 21.85 -16.51
C LYS A 335 8.62 21.17 -15.62
N GLU A 336 9.47 20.35 -16.23
CA GLU A 336 10.59 19.68 -15.57
C GLU A 336 11.89 20.02 -16.31
N VAL A 337 12.90 20.45 -15.55
CA VAL A 337 14.24 20.79 -16.07
C VAL A 337 15.28 20.06 -15.23
N SER A 338 16.22 19.39 -15.90
CA SER A 338 17.28 18.64 -15.23
C SER A 338 18.67 19.13 -15.62
N TYR A 339 19.51 19.41 -14.62
CA TYR A 339 20.92 19.74 -14.80
C TYR A 339 21.81 18.60 -14.32
N ARG A 340 22.79 18.18 -15.13
CA ARG A 340 23.76 17.13 -14.77
C ARG A 340 25.14 17.73 -14.51
N PHE A 341 25.74 17.36 -13.38
CA PHE A 341 27.10 17.77 -13.02
C PHE A 341 28.16 17.04 -13.85
N ARG A 342 29.28 17.72 -14.13
CA ARG A 342 30.41 17.12 -14.86
C ARG A 342 31.13 16.10 -13.98
N ALA A 343 31.77 15.10 -14.60
CA ALA A 343 32.36 13.95 -13.90
C ALA A 343 33.36 14.31 -12.78
N ASN A 344 34.10 15.42 -12.91
CA ASN A 344 35.17 15.79 -11.97
C ASN A 344 34.73 16.86 -10.95
N GLN A 345 33.43 17.03 -10.74
CA GLN A 345 32.92 18.09 -9.87
C GLN A 345 32.82 17.64 -8.41
N THR A 346 33.37 18.46 -7.53
CA THR A 346 33.38 18.24 -6.07
C THR A 346 32.88 19.49 -5.36
N ILE A 347 32.30 19.32 -4.17
CA ILE A 347 31.94 20.40 -3.25
C ILE A 347 32.70 20.17 -1.94
N GLY A 348 33.46 21.18 -1.50
CA GLY A 348 34.19 21.16 -0.24
C GLY A 348 33.26 21.13 0.98
N PRO A 349 33.82 20.89 2.18
CA PRO A 349 33.05 20.93 3.42
C PRO A 349 32.53 22.35 3.68
N ASN A 350 31.27 22.49 4.09
CA ASN A 350 30.59 23.78 4.31
C ASN A 350 30.51 24.72 3.09
N GLU A 351 30.92 24.25 1.91
CA GLU A 351 30.88 25.03 0.67
C GLU A 351 29.47 25.00 0.06
N THR A 352 29.11 26.11 -0.60
CA THR A 352 27.87 26.25 -1.35
C THR A 352 28.15 26.37 -2.84
N LEU A 353 27.38 25.63 -3.64
CA LEU A 353 27.43 25.67 -5.10
C LEU A 353 26.07 26.11 -5.65
N ALA A 354 26.06 27.16 -6.47
CA ALA A 354 24.86 27.65 -7.14
C ALA A 354 24.85 27.29 -8.62
N VAL A 355 23.75 26.72 -9.13
CA VAL A 355 23.55 26.47 -10.55
C VAL A 355 22.55 27.49 -11.10
N TRP A 356 23.03 28.35 -11.98
CA TRP A 356 22.31 29.47 -12.58
C TRP A 356 21.66 29.09 -13.91
N SER A 357 20.48 29.66 -14.15
CA SER A 357 19.80 29.61 -15.44
C SER A 357 20.59 30.32 -16.54
N ASN A 358 20.31 29.96 -17.78
CA ASN A 358 20.87 30.65 -18.94
C ASN A 358 20.39 32.11 -18.98
N GLY A 359 21.32 33.05 -19.09
CA GLY A 359 21.03 34.49 -19.15
C GLY A 359 20.75 35.16 -17.79
N ALA A 360 20.88 34.44 -16.68
CA ALA A 360 20.91 35.04 -15.35
C ALA A 360 22.36 35.37 -14.96
N ASP A 361 22.61 36.62 -14.55
CA ASP A 361 23.94 37.04 -14.14
C ASP A 361 24.24 36.56 -12.71
N PRO A 362 25.32 35.80 -12.49
CA PRO A 362 25.73 35.42 -11.15
C PRO A 362 26.03 36.70 -10.35
N MET A 363 25.25 36.96 -9.30
CA MET A 363 25.65 37.98 -8.34
C MET A 363 26.98 37.57 -7.71
N ASP A 364 27.89 38.54 -7.51
CA ASP A 364 29.21 38.41 -6.84
C ASP A 364 29.18 37.79 -5.42
N LYS A 365 28.01 37.39 -4.93
CA LYS A 365 27.78 36.86 -3.58
C LYS A 365 28.05 35.35 -3.43
N PHE A 366 28.38 34.63 -4.50
CA PHE A 366 28.52 33.16 -4.46
C PHE A 366 29.92 32.68 -4.84
N GLU A 367 30.61 32.08 -3.87
CA GLU A 367 32.01 31.63 -3.96
C GLU A 367 32.23 30.55 -5.03
N SER A 368 31.24 29.67 -5.27
CA SER A 368 31.27 28.70 -6.36
C SER A 368 29.94 28.67 -7.13
N HIS A 369 30.02 28.80 -8.45
CA HIS A 369 28.84 28.85 -9.31
C HIS A 369 29.04 28.09 -10.63
N LEU A 370 27.92 27.63 -11.19
CA LEU A 370 27.82 27.03 -12.53
C LEU A 370 26.67 27.69 -13.27
N SER A 371 26.77 27.78 -14.59
CA SER A 371 25.71 28.31 -15.43
C SER A 371 25.23 27.27 -16.43
N MET A 372 23.91 27.15 -16.56
CA MET A 372 23.24 26.35 -17.57
C MET A 372 23.36 27.03 -18.93
N LYS A 373 23.72 26.27 -19.96
CA LYS A 373 23.97 26.85 -21.30
C LYS A 373 22.70 27.16 -22.08
N ASN A 374 21.71 26.27 -22.03
CA ASN A 374 20.53 26.32 -22.93
C ASN A 374 19.21 26.11 -22.16
N GLN A 375 19.22 26.23 -20.83
CA GLN A 375 18.08 25.89 -19.98
C GLN A 375 17.91 26.94 -18.89
N ILE A 376 16.66 27.14 -18.47
CA ILE A 376 16.26 28.06 -17.40
C ILE A 376 15.45 27.24 -16.40
N TRP A 377 15.68 27.43 -15.10
CA TRP A 377 14.90 26.79 -14.06
C TRP A 377 13.42 27.19 -14.15
N PRO A 378 12.50 26.25 -13.96
CA PRO A 378 11.08 26.54 -14.06
C PRO A 378 10.60 27.33 -12.83
N THR A 379 9.71 28.31 -13.07
CA THR A 379 9.12 29.17 -12.04
C THR A 379 7.61 28.94 -11.98
N ASP A 380 7.07 28.71 -10.79
CA ASP A 380 5.62 28.53 -10.56
C ASP A 380 5.27 28.84 -9.09
N VAL A 381 3.98 28.77 -8.74
CA VAL A 381 3.48 28.88 -7.36
C VAL A 381 4.07 27.80 -6.45
N ALA A 382 4.31 26.60 -6.96
CA ALA A 382 4.94 25.51 -6.24
C ALA A 382 6.13 24.96 -7.04
N ILE A 383 7.32 25.03 -6.46
CA ILE A 383 8.58 24.62 -7.08
C ILE A 383 9.20 23.53 -6.22
N LYS A 384 9.57 22.42 -6.85
CA LYS A 384 10.28 21.30 -6.22
C LYS A 384 11.64 21.13 -6.86
N ALA A 385 12.69 21.03 -6.06
CA ALA A 385 14.04 20.72 -6.50
C ALA A 385 14.53 19.46 -5.81
N VAL A 386 15.04 18.51 -6.58
CA VAL A 386 15.50 17.20 -6.11
C VAL A 386 16.91 16.95 -6.61
N LEU A 387 17.82 16.66 -5.69
CA LEU A 387 19.19 16.23 -5.98
C LEU A 387 19.23 14.70 -6.03
N GLN A 388 19.68 14.15 -7.16
CA GLN A 388 19.83 12.72 -7.38
C GLN A 388 21.29 12.35 -7.63
N ASN A 389 21.74 11.25 -7.01
CA ASN A 389 23.06 10.67 -7.19
C ASN A 389 23.20 10.04 -8.60
N ALA A 390 24.40 9.58 -8.97
CA ALA A 390 24.69 8.93 -10.26
C ALA A 390 23.78 7.70 -10.53
N ASP A 391 23.39 6.98 -9.47
CA ASP A 391 22.49 5.82 -9.55
C ASP A 391 21.00 6.21 -9.65
N GLY A 392 20.66 7.51 -9.62
CA GLY A 392 19.29 8.00 -9.66
C GLY A 392 18.58 8.08 -8.30
N VAL A 393 19.26 7.70 -7.21
CA VAL A 393 18.72 7.80 -5.85
C VAL A 393 18.63 9.26 -5.40
N VAL A 394 17.49 9.66 -4.84
CA VAL A 394 17.27 10.99 -4.27
C VAL A 394 18.07 11.15 -2.97
N VAL A 395 18.95 12.13 -2.92
CA VAL A 395 19.81 12.40 -1.75
C VAL A 395 19.40 13.66 -0.99
N ALA A 396 18.78 14.62 -1.66
CA ALA A 396 18.24 15.82 -1.04
C ALA A 396 17.07 16.37 -1.87
N TRP A 397 16.18 17.10 -1.22
CA TRP A 397 15.05 17.75 -1.87
C TRP A 397 14.64 19.02 -1.13
N ARG A 398 13.99 19.92 -1.86
CA ARG A 398 13.38 21.14 -1.34
C ARG A 398 12.11 21.46 -2.12
N ASP A 399 11.02 21.70 -1.39
CA ASP A 399 9.72 22.10 -1.92
C ASP A 399 9.44 23.53 -1.43
N SER A 400 9.19 24.47 -2.35
CA SER A 400 8.94 25.89 -2.08
C SER A 400 7.58 26.29 -2.65
N ILE A 401 6.69 26.84 -1.82
CA ILE A 401 5.32 27.24 -2.18
C ILE A 401 5.15 28.73 -1.90
N LEU A 402 4.68 29.49 -2.89
CA LEU A 402 4.40 30.92 -2.79
C LEU A 402 3.27 31.17 -1.77
N GLU A 403 3.53 32.00 -0.77
CA GLU A 403 2.50 32.47 0.15
C GLU A 403 1.56 33.44 -0.57
N HIS A 404 0.27 33.19 -0.43
CA HIS A 404 -0.75 34.08 -0.98
C HIS A 404 -0.88 35.29 -0.05
N GLN A 405 -0.44 36.48 -0.49
CA GLN A 405 -0.83 37.70 0.19
C GLN A 405 -2.32 37.92 -0.09
N VAL A 406 -3.15 37.75 0.94
CA VAL A 406 -4.54 38.18 0.90
C VAL A 406 -4.50 39.71 0.94
N GLU A 407 -4.60 40.33 -0.24
CA GLU A 407 -4.94 41.75 -0.32
C GLU A 407 -6.41 41.87 0.14
N GLU A 408 -6.61 42.22 1.41
CA GLU A 408 -7.87 42.76 1.88
C GLU A 408 -8.11 44.10 1.17
N ASN A 409 -8.87 44.04 0.08
CA ASN A 409 -9.47 45.23 -0.50
C ASN A 409 -10.55 45.71 0.47
N GLU A 410 -10.26 46.75 1.24
CA GLU A 410 -11.26 47.56 1.94
C GLU A 410 -12.19 48.20 0.89
N GLU A 411 -13.35 47.58 0.68
CA GLU A 411 -14.48 48.19 -0.01
C GLU A 411 -15.09 49.24 0.93
N ILE A 412 -14.73 50.50 0.72
CA ILE A 412 -15.43 51.65 1.29
C ILE A 412 -16.81 51.72 0.63
N ALA A 413 -17.87 51.52 1.42
CA ALA A 413 -19.23 51.95 1.12
C ALA A 413 -19.86 52.58 2.36
#